data_AF-A0A3D0PB34-F1
#
_entry.id   AF-A0A3D0PB34-F1
#
_cell.length_a   1.000
_cell.length_b   1.000
_cell.length_c   1.000
_cell.angle_alpha   90.00
_cell.angle_beta   90.00
_cell.angle_gamma   90.00
#
_symmetry.space_group_name_H-M   'P 1'
#
loop_
_entity.id
_entity.type
_entity.pdbx_description
1 polymer ?
#
loop_
_entity_poly.entity_id
_entity_poly.type
_entity_poly.pdbx_seq_one_letter_code
_entity_poly.pdbx_strand_id
1 'polypeptide(L)'
;MQLLQITLEHVRLHRQLNLPLASGITVLEGANESGKSTLAEAIHRALFLPARTAGAALNQLRTRPFEADPTISLQFSADGNTYQLRKTFAGSRGSVSLSDAAGSVLEGERAEERLAQLVGASAVRGGNLGRLRERWAHLWVWQGQAGVDPLSLAPATIDQERLLQQLQHQAQTIQSGFDQQIQQAIRQRWSLSHTDGGREGRAGSELDRALKAEAKAA
;
A
#
# COMPACT_ATOMS: atom_id res chain seq x y z
N MET A 1 -3.13 -11.17 5.66
CA MET A 1 -2.84 -11.77 4.34
C MET A 1 -1.50 -12.47 4.40
N GLN A 2 -1.36 -13.64 3.79
CA GLN A 2 -0.09 -14.37 3.67
C GLN A 2 0.12 -14.78 2.21
N LEU A 3 1.28 -14.48 1.64
CA LEU A 3 1.65 -14.94 0.30
C LEU A 3 2.11 -16.40 0.36
N LEU A 4 1.68 -17.21 -0.60
CA LEU A 4 1.92 -18.66 -0.64
C LEU A 4 2.78 -19.06 -1.82
N GLN A 5 2.54 -18.47 -2.99
CA GLN A 5 3.29 -18.77 -4.21
C GLN A 5 3.21 -17.62 -5.19
N ILE A 6 4.27 -17.41 -5.96
CA ILE A 6 4.27 -16.50 -7.11
C ILE A 6 4.76 -17.23 -8.36
N THR A 7 4.02 -17.02 -9.46
CA THR A 7 4.42 -17.45 -10.79
C THR A 7 4.59 -16.23 -11.69
N LEU A 8 5.73 -16.12 -12.36
CA LEU A 8 6.00 -15.11 -13.38
C LEU A 8 6.07 -15.78 -14.74
N GLU A 9 5.39 -15.21 -15.73
CA GLU A 9 5.52 -15.59 -17.13
C GLU A 9 5.83 -14.32 -17.95
N HIS A 10 6.92 -14.34 -18.72
CA HIS A 10 7.34 -13.24 -19.58
C HIS A 10 7.57 -11.89 -18.87
N VAL A 11 8.06 -11.92 -17.63
CA VAL A 11 8.36 -10.71 -16.83
C VAL A 11 9.87 -10.42 -16.82
N ARG A 12 10.29 -9.38 -17.54
CA ARG A 12 11.70 -8.95 -17.69
C ARG A 12 12.63 -10.11 -18.09
N LEU A 13 13.44 -10.62 -17.18
CA LEU A 13 14.36 -11.75 -17.42
C LEU A 13 13.71 -13.12 -17.14
N HIS A 14 12.60 -13.13 -16.41
CA HIS A 14 11.90 -14.35 -16.03
C HIS A 14 10.90 -14.75 -17.13
N ARG A 15 11.31 -15.67 -18.00
CA ARG A 15 10.40 -16.27 -18.99
C ARG A 15 9.33 -17.11 -18.30
N GLN A 16 9.75 -17.95 -17.36
CA GLN A 16 8.89 -18.72 -16.49
C GLN A 16 9.62 -18.89 -15.16
N LEU A 17 8.99 -18.47 -14.07
CA LEU A 17 9.47 -18.67 -12.71
C LEU A 17 8.28 -19.10 -11.86
N ASN A 18 8.44 -20.15 -11.08
CA ASN A 18 7.48 -20.53 -10.05
C ASN A 18 8.23 -20.63 -8.73
N LEU A 19 7.81 -19.86 -7.73
CA LEU A 19 8.46 -19.78 -6.43
C LEU A 19 7.44 -19.89 -5.29
N PRO A 20 7.52 -20.92 -4.44
CA PRO A 20 6.77 -20.96 -3.20
C PRO A 20 7.32 -19.95 -2.20
N LEU A 21 6.44 -19.35 -1.40
CA LEU A 21 6.76 -18.38 -0.36
C LEU A 21 6.44 -19.00 1.00
N ALA A 22 7.42 -19.00 1.90
CA ALA A 22 7.27 -19.61 3.21
C ALA A 22 6.46 -18.70 4.15
N SER A 23 5.78 -19.30 5.12
CA SER A 23 5.28 -18.56 6.28
C SER A 23 6.45 -17.95 7.06
N GLY A 24 6.34 -16.67 7.42
CA GLY A 24 7.38 -15.96 8.15
C GLY A 24 8.37 -15.25 7.24
N ILE A 25 9.67 -15.45 7.47
CA ILE A 25 10.73 -14.73 6.75
C ILE A 25 11.19 -15.55 5.54
N THR A 26 11.00 -15.01 4.34
CA THR A 26 11.57 -15.56 3.10
C THR A 26 12.73 -14.67 2.66
N VAL A 27 13.94 -15.23 2.54
CA VAL A 27 15.12 -14.52 2.05
C VAL A 27 15.40 -14.96 0.61
N LEU A 28 15.52 -13.98 -0.29
CA LEU A 28 15.86 -14.21 -1.70
C LEU A 28 17.32 -13.87 -1.93
N GLU A 29 18.15 -14.90 -2.11
CA GLU A 29 19.58 -14.75 -2.38
C GLU A 29 19.89 -14.97 -3.87
N GLY A 30 20.91 -14.28 -4.37
CA GLY A 30 21.43 -14.48 -5.72
C GLY A 30 22.33 -13.34 -6.15
N ALA A 31 23.09 -13.53 -7.23
CA ALA A 31 23.96 -12.50 -7.79
C ALA A 31 23.21 -11.22 -8.15
N ASN A 32 23.91 -10.09 -8.28
CA ASN A 32 23.31 -8.88 -8.84
C ASN A 32 22.70 -9.18 -10.20
N GLU A 33 21.59 -8.50 -10.51
CA GLU A 33 20.86 -8.66 -11.78
C GLU A 33 20.19 -10.03 -11.97
N SER A 34 20.21 -10.93 -10.97
CA SER A 34 19.50 -12.22 -11.01
C SER A 34 17.97 -12.11 -11.00
N GLY A 35 17.42 -10.90 -10.92
CA GLY A 35 15.97 -10.67 -10.95
C GLY A 35 15.25 -10.73 -9.61
N LYS A 36 15.96 -10.63 -8.48
CA LYS A 36 15.36 -10.49 -7.14
C LYS A 36 14.43 -9.29 -7.04
N SER A 37 14.91 -8.11 -7.45
CA SER A 37 14.09 -6.88 -7.45
C SER A 37 12.90 -7.01 -8.40
N THR A 38 13.06 -7.72 -9.53
CA THR A 38 11.94 -8.02 -10.44
C THR A 38 10.85 -8.84 -9.75
N LEU A 39 11.21 -9.84 -8.93
CA LEU A 39 10.24 -10.63 -8.20
C LEU A 39 9.46 -9.76 -7.19
N ALA A 40 10.18 -8.99 -6.38
CA ALA A 40 9.58 -8.07 -5.42
C ALA A 40 8.64 -7.07 -6.12
N GLU A 41 9.10 -6.44 -7.21
CA GLU A 41 8.26 -5.55 -8.02
C GLU A 41 7.05 -6.25 -8.64
N ALA A 42 7.18 -7.52 -9.04
CA ALA A 42 6.09 -8.28 -9.62
C ALA A 42 4.98 -8.56 -8.60
N ILE A 43 5.33 -8.96 -7.37
CA ILE A 43 4.35 -9.11 -6.27
C ILE A 43 3.62 -7.78 -6.06
N HIS A 44 4.38 -6.69 -5.90
CA HIS A 44 3.81 -5.36 -5.65
C HIS A 44 2.87 -4.91 -6.78
N ARG A 45 3.29 -5.06 -8.04
CA ARG A 45 2.46 -4.72 -9.21
C ARG A 45 1.23 -5.63 -9.33
N ALA A 46 1.31 -6.91 -8.99
CA ALA A 46 0.14 -7.79 -8.98
C ALA A 46 -0.94 -7.28 -8.01
N LEU A 47 -0.53 -6.79 -6.84
CA LEU A 47 -1.46 -6.30 -5.82
C LEU A 47 -2.01 -4.89 -6.14
N PHE A 48 -1.17 -3.98 -6.64
CA PHE A 48 -1.49 -2.55 -6.68
C PHE A 48 -1.57 -1.92 -8.07
N LEU A 49 -1.19 -2.64 -9.13
CA LEU A 49 -1.27 -2.14 -10.50
C LEU A 49 -2.43 -2.83 -11.24
N PRO A 50 -3.36 -2.06 -11.85
CA PRO A 50 -4.41 -2.65 -12.69
C PRO A 50 -3.82 -3.39 -13.89
N ALA A 51 -4.36 -4.55 -14.24
CA ALA A 51 -3.90 -5.33 -15.40
C ALA A 51 -4.01 -4.57 -16.73
N ARG A 52 -4.98 -3.63 -16.82
CA ARG A 52 -5.20 -2.80 -18.00
C ARG A 52 -4.27 -1.60 -18.15
N THR A 53 -3.24 -1.51 -17.30
CA THR A 53 -2.25 -0.42 -17.35
C THR A 53 -1.46 -0.47 -18.66
N ALA A 54 -1.26 0.70 -19.27
CA ALA A 54 -0.48 0.87 -20.51
C ALA A 54 0.76 1.76 -20.28
N GLY A 55 1.54 1.99 -21.34
CA GLY A 55 2.67 2.92 -21.34
C GLY A 55 3.88 2.44 -20.52
N ALA A 56 4.55 3.37 -19.85
CA ALA A 56 5.82 3.11 -19.16
C ALA A 56 5.72 1.98 -18.11
N ALA A 57 4.61 1.90 -17.37
CA ALA A 57 4.41 0.87 -16.36
C ALA A 57 4.34 -0.54 -16.96
N LEU A 58 3.69 -0.71 -18.12
CA LEU A 58 3.67 -1.96 -18.88
C LEU A 58 5.04 -2.26 -19.51
N ASN A 59 5.67 -1.25 -20.14
CA ASN A 59 6.97 -1.40 -20.81
C ASN A 59 8.07 -1.86 -19.84
N GLN A 60 8.00 -1.45 -18.56
CA GLN A 60 8.92 -1.91 -17.53
C GLN A 60 8.73 -3.37 -17.10
N LEU A 61 7.61 -4.02 -17.43
CA LEU A 61 7.37 -5.44 -17.13
C LEU A 61 7.79 -6.35 -18.29
N ARG A 62 7.76 -5.84 -19.52
CA ARG A 62 7.99 -6.64 -20.72
C ARG A 62 9.37 -7.28 -20.74
N THR A 63 9.39 -8.55 -21.12
CA THR A 63 10.61 -9.24 -21.55
C THR A 63 11.13 -8.59 -22.82
N ARG A 64 12.46 -8.55 -22.99
CA ARG A 64 13.12 -8.12 -24.23
C ARG A 64 14.05 -9.24 -24.71
N PRO A 65 14.15 -9.51 -26.02
CA PRO A 65 13.50 -8.83 -27.16
C PRO A 65 12.10 -9.36 -27.53
N PHE A 66 11.59 -10.39 -26.87
CA PHE A 66 10.33 -11.04 -27.22
C PHE A 66 9.10 -10.29 -26.66
N GLU A 67 8.15 -9.91 -27.52
CA GLU A 67 6.89 -9.28 -27.13
C GLU A 67 5.85 -10.33 -26.71
N ALA A 68 5.98 -10.86 -25.49
CA ALA A 68 4.87 -11.53 -24.82
C ALA A 68 4.25 -10.62 -23.75
N ASP A 69 2.95 -10.76 -23.56
CA ASP A 69 2.20 -10.03 -22.52
C ASP A 69 2.60 -10.59 -21.13
N PRO A 70 3.24 -9.78 -20.26
CA PRO A 70 3.71 -10.23 -18.96
C PRO A 70 2.54 -10.71 -18.11
N THR A 71 2.68 -11.89 -17.52
CA THR A 71 1.67 -12.45 -16.62
C THR A 71 2.27 -12.71 -15.25
N ILE A 72 1.54 -12.28 -14.22
CA ILE A 72 1.89 -12.52 -12.82
C ILE A 72 0.72 -13.26 -12.19
N SER A 73 1.00 -14.43 -11.63
CA SER A 73 0.04 -15.16 -10.80
C SER A 73 0.52 -15.18 -9.35
N LEU A 74 -0.40 -14.94 -8.42
CA LEU A 74 -0.10 -14.88 -6.99
C LEU A 74 -1.13 -15.71 -6.23
N GLN A 75 -0.64 -16.69 -5.49
CA GLN A 75 -1.44 -17.43 -4.53
C GLN A 75 -1.24 -16.83 -3.14
N PHE A 76 -2.32 -16.54 -2.43
CA PHE A 76 -2.26 -15.97 -1.09
C PHE A 76 -3.47 -16.39 -0.26
N SER A 77 -3.35 -16.30 1.06
CA SER A 77 -4.48 -16.43 1.98
C SER A 77 -4.88 -15.08 2.58
N ALA A 78 -6.19 -14.86 2.68
CA ALA A 78 -6.79 -13.68 3.29
C ALA A 78 -8.16 -14.06 3.89
N ASP A 79 -8.49 -13.51 5.05
CA ASP A 79 -9.77 -13.76 5.75
C ASP A 79 -10.13 -15.25 5.87
N GLY A 80 -9.14 -16.10 6.15
CA GLY A 80 -9.31 -17.55 6.31
C GLY A 80 -9.45 -18.34 5.00
N ASN A 81 -9.47 -17.68 3.84
CA ASN A 81 -9.62 -18.31 2.53
C ASN A 81 -8.33 -18.24 1.71
N THR A 82 -8.15 -19.19 0.78
CA THR A 82 -7.06 -19.17 -0.21
C THR A 82 -7.58 -18.63 -1.53
N TYR A 83 -6.79 -17.73 -2.12
CA TYR A 83 -7.08 -17.08 -3.39
C TYR A 83 -5.97 -17.32 -4.39
N GLN A 84 -6.36 -17.41 -5.67
CA GLN A 84 -5.47 -17.42 -6.82
C GLN A 84 -5.76 -16.18 -7.67
N LEU A 85 -4.82 -15.24 -7.68
CA LEU A 85 -4.85 -14.08 -8.55
C LEU A 85 -4.03 -14.37 -9.82
N ARG A 86 -4.55 -14.01 -10.99
CA ARG A 86 -3.79 -13.97 -12.24
C ARG A 86 -4.01 -12.63 -12.93
N LYS A 87 -2.92 -11.94 -13.27
CA LYS A 87 -2.95 -10.69 -14.04
C LYS A 87 -2.07 -10.81 -15.28
N THR A 88 -2.66 -10.60 -16.45
CA THR A 88 -1.93 -10.43 -17.72
C THR A 88 -1.94 -8.95 -18.10
N PHE A 89 -0.76 -8.35 -18.16
CA PHE A 89 -0.58 -6.94 -18.45
C PHE A 89 -0.46 -6.71 -19.96
N ALA A 90 -1.50 -6.17 -20.58
CA ALA A 90 -1.56 -6.01 -22.04
C ALA A 90 -2.27 -4.72 -22.48
N GLY A 91 -2.17 -3.64 -21.67
CA GLY A 91 -2.88 -2.39 -21.93
C GLY A 91 -4.39 -2.62 -21.95
N SER A 92 -5.11 -2.11 -22.96
CA SER A 92 -6.57 -2.32 -23.07
C SER A 92 -6.99 -3.79 -23.12
N ARG A 93 -6.12 -4.69 -23.60
CA ARG A 93 -6.34 -6.15 -23.63
C ARG A 93 -5.97 -6.86 -22.32
N GLY A 94 -5.49 -6.13 -21.32
CA GLY A 94 -5.09 -6.70 -20.04
C GLY A 94 -6.27 -7.41 -19.35
N SER A 95 -5.97 -8.54 -18.72
CA SER A 95 -6.96 -9.38 -18.05
C SER A 95 -6.54 -9.68 -16.62
N VAL A 96 -7.55 -9.89 -15.78
CA VAL A 96 -7.40 -10.19 -14.37
C VAL A 96 -8.47 -11.18 -13.97
N SER A 97 -8.06 -12.23 -13.27
CA SER A 97 -8.96 -13.19 -12.63
C SER A 97 -8.54 -13.40 -11.18
N LEU A 98 -9.52 -13.58 -10.32
CA LEU A 98 -9.36 -13.89 -8.91
C LEU A 98 -10.30 -15.04 -8.58
N SER A 99 -9.74 -16.19 -8.24
CA SER A 99 -10.53 -17.35 -7.82
C SER A 99 -10.29 -17.70 -6.36
N ASP A 100 -11.29 -18.24 -5.70
CA ASP A 100 -11.16 -18.82 -4.36
C ASP A 100 -11.08 -20.35 -4.40
N ALA A 101 -10.76 -20.95 -3.25
CA ALA A 101 -10.71 -22.41 -3.10
C ALA A 101 -12.09 -23.10 -3.27
N ALA A 102 -13.18 -22.35 -3.18
CA ALA A 102 -14.54 -22.86 -3.36
C ALA A 102 -14.96 -22.91 -4.84
N GLY A 103 -14.12 -22.43 -5.76
CA GLY A 103 -14.35 -22.43 -7.20
C GLY A 103 -15.08 -21.19 -7.73
N SER A 104 -15.32 -20.18 -6.90
CA SER A 104 -15.81 -18.88 -7.38
C SER A 104 -14.70 -18.21 -8.18
N VAL A 105 -15.03 -17.66 -9.35
CA VAL A 105 -14.09 -16.93 -10.20
C VAL A 105 -14.68 -15.55 -10.49
N LEU A 106 -13.94 -14.52 -10.10
CA LEU A 106 -14.20 -13.14 -10.47
C LEU A 106 -13.22 -12.71 -11.56
N GLU A 107 -13.68 -11.88 -12.49
CA GLU A 107 -12.87 -11.38 -13.59
C GLU A 107 -13.05 -9.87 -13.78
N GLY A 108 -12.05 -9.24 -14.41
CA GLY A 108 -12.08 -7.83 -14.77
C GLY A 108 -12.20 -6.91 -13.55
N GLU A 109 -13.02 -5.86 -13.67
CA GLU A 109 -13.18 -4.85 -12.61
C GLU A 109 -13.65 -5.47 -11.28
N ARG A 110 -14.54 -6.47 -11.32
CA ARG A 110 -15.01 -7.17 -10.11
C ARG A 110 -13.88 -7.89 -9.37
N ALA A 111 -12.91 -8.44 -10.11
CA ALA A 111 -11.73 -9.06 -9.52
C ALA A 111 -10.79 -8.02 -8.88
N GLU A 112 -10.59 -6.87 -9.54
CA GLU A 112 -9.75 -5.77 -9.01
C GLU A 112 -10.38 -5.14 -7.76
N GLU A 113 -11.70 -4.94 -7.75
CA GLU A 113 -12.44 -4.44 -6.59
C GLU A 113 -12.35 -5.39 -5.41
N ARG A 114 -12.56 -6.69 -5.66
CA ARG A 114 -12.42 -7.71 -4.61
C ARG A 114 -10.99 -7.81 -4.10
N LEU A 115 -9.99 -7.74 -4.99
CA LEU A 115 -8.58 -7.72 -4.63
C LEU A 115 -8.26 -6.52 -3.73
N ALA A 116 -8.74 -5.32 -4.08
CA ALA A 116 -8.54 -4.12 -3.28
C ALA A 116 -9.12 -4.24 -1.86
N GLN A 117 -10.28 -4.89 -1.72
CA GLN A 117 -10.89 -5.17 -0.40
C GLN A 117 -10.04 -6.14 0.44
N LEU A 118 -9.56 -7.23 -0.18
CA LEU A 118 -8.72 -8.23 0.51
C LEU A 118 -7.38 -7.61 0.97
N VAL A 119 -6.76 -6.84 0.09
CA VAL A 119 -5.49 -6.14 0.32
C VAL A 119 -5.65 -4.97 1.31
N GLY A 120 -6.81 -4.31 1.33
CA GLY A 120 -7.06 -3.10 2.14
C GLY A 120 -6.57 -1.81 1.46
N ALA A 121 -6.24 -1.84 0.17
CA ALA A 121 -5.81 -0.67 -0.55
C ALA A 121 -6.23 -0.70 -2.02
N SER A 122 -6.66 0.45 -2.53
CA SER A 122 -7.03 0.58 -3.93
C SER A 122 -5.81 0.55 -4.86
N ALA A 123 -5.99 -0.05 -6.03
CA ALA A 123 -4.99 -0.02 -7.09
C ALA A 123 -4.68 1.41 -7.57
N VAL A 124 -3.45 1.64 -7.99
CA VAL A 124 -3.00 2.93 -8.54
C VAL A 124 -3.40 3.01 -10.02
N ARG A 125 -4.46 3.79 -10.28
CA ARG A 125 -4.95 4.01 -11.65
C ARG A 125 -4.02 4.93 -12.44
N GLY A 126 -4.05 4.78 -13.77
CA GLY A 126 -3.31 5.63 -14.72
C GLY A 126 -1.81 5.31 -14.85
N GLY A 127 -1.33 4.20 -14.27
CA GLY A 127 0.07 3.79 -14.44
C GLY A 127 1.10 4.73 -13.82
N ASN A 128 0.69 5.58 -12.86
CA ASN A 128 1.60 6.48 -12.16
C ASN A 128 2.54 5.68 -11.25
N LEU A 129 3.77 5.47 -11.72
CA LEU A 129 4.78 4.69 -11.02
C LEU A 129 5.25 5.35 -9.71
N GLY A 130 5.21 6.67 -9.58
CA GLY A 130 5.53 7.37 -8.33
C GLY A 130 4.54 7.00 -7.23
N ARG A 131 3.24 7.18 -7.52
CA ARG A 131 2.15 6.79 -6.61
C ARG A 131 2.12 5.28 -6.34
N LEU A 132 2.56 4.46 -7.29
CA LEU A 132 2.70 3.03 -7.06
C LEU A 132 3.78 2.75 -6.02
N ARG A 133 4.94 3.40 -6.10
CA ARG A 133 6.03 3.21 -5.11
C ARG A 133 5.65 3.69 -3.72
N GLU A 134 4.76 4.68 -3.66
CA GLU A 134 4.15 5.13 -2.41
C GLU A 134 3.22 4.06 -1.80
N ARG A 135 2.75 3.03 -2.52
CA ARG A 135 1.87 2.01 -1.90
C ARG A 135 2.63 1.14 -0.90
N TRP A 136 2.37 1.39 0.38
CA TRP A 136 2.96 0.72 1.55
C TRP A 136 1.99 -0.26 2.23
N ALA A 137 0.83 -0.54 1.63
CA ALA A 137 -0.04 -1.60 2.12
C ALA A 137 0.75 -2.91 2.27
N HIS A 138 0.51 -3.61 3.38
CA HIS A 138 1.33 -4.73 3.87
C HIS A 138 2.78 -4.37 4.25
N LEU A 139 3.03 -3.12 4.65
CA LEU A 139 4.33 -2.62 5.13
C LEU A 139 5.45 -2.85 4.11
N TRP A 140 5.14 -2.64 2.82
CA TRP A 140 6.10 -2.82 1.75
C TRP A 140 7.13 -1.70 1.75
N VAL A 141 8.39 -2.02 2.06
CA VAL A 141 9.50 -1.05 2.09
C VAL A 141 10.49 -1.36 0.97
N TRP A 142 10.75 -0.36 0.13
CA TRP A 142 11.73 -0.48 -0.95
C TRP A 142 13.17 -0.30 -0.46
N GLN A 143 14.12 -0.88 -1.20
CA GLN A 143 15.54 -0.66 -0.95
C GLN A 143 15.86 0.85 -0.93
N GLY A 144 16.56 1.28 0.12
CA GLY A 144 16.92 2.68 0.33
C GLY A 144 15.78 3.58 0.80
N GLN A 145 14.63 3.02 1.20
CA GLN A 145 13.48 3.79 1.73
C GLN A 145 13.19 3.49 3.21
N ALA A 146 14.08 2.77 3.90
CA ALA A 146 13.88 2.36 5.30
C ALA A 146 13.78 3.54 6.30
N GLY A 147 14.32 4.71 5.94
CA GLY A 147 14.23 5.93 6.76
C GLY A 147 13.03 6.83 6.44
N VAL A 148 12.18 6.45 5.49
CA VAL A 148 10.97 7.23 5.15
C VAL A 148 9.94 7.01 6.24
N ASP A 149 9.39 8.10 6.80
CA ASP A 149 8.29 8.01 7.74
C ASP A 149 6.99 7.62 6.99
N PRO A 150 6.44 6.41 7.21
CA PRO A 150 5.18 6.00 6.60
C PRO A 150 4.03 6.98 6.85
N LEU A 151 3.98 7.59 8.04
CA LEU A 151 2.89 8.45 8.48
C LEU A 151 2.96 9.86 7.87
N SER A 152 4.10 10.22 7.29
CA SER A 152 4.26 11.45 6.50
C SER A 152 3.63 11.36 5.11
N LEU A 153 3.30 10.14 4.65
CA LEU A 153 2.67 9.89 3.36
C LEU A 153 1.15 10.10 3.45
N ALA A 154 0.49 10.37 2.31
CA ALA A 154 -0.95 10.58 2.29
C ALA A 154 -1.72 9.38 2.88
N PRO A 155 -2.84 9.55 3.59
CA PRO A 155 -3.59 8.44 4.21
C PRO A 155 -4.05 7.35 3.22
N ALA A 156 -4.13 7.65 1.93
CA ALA A 156 -4.43 6.65 0.90
C ALA A 156 -3.28 5.66 0.64
N THR A 157 -2.06 5.99 1.06
CA THR A 157 -0.80 5.24 0.83
C THR A 157 -0.71 3.99 1.72
N ILE A 158 -1.24 4.10 2.94
CA ILE A 158 -1.23 3.07 3.98
C ILE A 158 -2.67 2.92 4.47
N ASP A 159 -3.14 1.69 4.62
CA ASP A 159 -4.39 1.43 5.33
C ASP A 159 -4.19 1.69 6.84
N GLN A 160 -4.13 2.98 7.20
CA GLN A 160 -3.78 3.45 8.55
C GLN A 160 -4.81 2.94 9.57
N GLU A 161 -6.09 2.89 9.20
CA GLU A 161 -7.14 2.38 10.07
C GLU A 161 -6.93 0.90 10.38
N ARG A 162 -6.71 0.06 9.36
CA ARG A 162 -6.45 -1.38 9.58
C ARG A 162 -5.14 -1.61 10.33
N LEU A 163 -4.10 -0.83 10.05
CA LEU A 163 -2.83 -0.88 10.78
C LEU A 163 -3.06 -0.55 12.26
N LEU A 164 -3.74 0.55 12.57
CA LEU A 164 -4.04 0.95 13.94
C LEU A 164 -4.92 -0.10 14.65
N GLN A 165 -5.95 -0.63 14.00
CA GLN A 165 -6.80 -1.69 14.55
C GLN A 165 -5.99 -2.96 14.87
N GLN A 166 -5.11 -3.39 13.97
CA GLN A 166 -4.26 -4.57 14.19
C GLN A 166 -3.25 -4.34 15.32
N LEU A 167 -2.63 -3.16 15.35
CA LEU A 167 -1.73 -2.76 16.43
C LEU A 167 -2.49 -2.72 17.78
N GLN A 168 -3.68 -2.13 17.84
CA GLN A 168 -4.54 -2.10 19.04
C GLN A 168 -5.00 -3.49 19.47
N HIS A 169 -5.20 -4.42 18.53
CA HIS A 169 -5.58 -5.79 18.84
C HIS A 169 -4.41 -6.60 19.41
N GLN A 170 -3.20 -6.39 18.87
CA GLN A 170 -1.99 -7.12 19.32
C GLN A 170 -1.36 -6.52 20.57
N ALA A 171 -1.41 -5.20 20.73
CA ALA A 171 -0.98 -4.52 21.95
C ALA A 171 -2.22 -4.18 22.77
N GLN A 172 -2.41 -4.90 23.89
CA GLN A 172 -3.51 -4.67 24.83
C GLN A 172 -3.61 -3.22 25.35
N THR A 173 -2.61 -2.36 25.08
CA THR A 173 -2.67 -0.92 25.34
C THR A 173 -1.72 -0.16 24.39
N ILE A 174 -2.25 0.49 23.36
CA ILE A 174 -1.49 1.52 22.60
C ILE A 174 -1.81 2.93 23.10
N GLN A 175 -2.98 3.11 23.70
CA GLN A 175 -3.31 4.28 24.50
C GLN A 175 -4.10 3.76 25.69
N SER A 176 -3.59 3.99 26.90
CA SER A 176 -4.39 3.81 28.10
C SER A 176 -5.61 4.74 28.02
N GLY A 177 -6.71 4.44 28.71
CA GLY A 177 -7.85 5.36 28.80
C GLY A 177 -7.43 6.76 29.28
N PHE A 178 -6.35 6.83 30.06
CA PHE A 178 -5.72 8.07 30.51
C PHE A 178 -5.05 8.84 29.36
N ASP A 179 -4.36 8.19 28.44
CA ASP A 179 -3.74 8.85 27.27
C ASP A 179 -4.80 9.47 26.35
N GLN A 180 -5.95 8.81 26.19
CA GLN A 180 -7.08 9.37 25.45
C GLN A 180 -7.68 10.59 26.14
N GLN A 181 -7.83 10.56 27.47
CA GLN A 181 -8.28 11.70 28.26
C GLN A 181 -7.31 12.89 28.14
N ILE A 182 -6.00 12.64 28.21
CA ILE A 182 -4.98 13.67 28.00
C ILE A 182 -5.05 14.24 26.60
N GLN A 183 -5.14 13.41 25.56
CA GLN A 183 -5.26 13.90 24.19
C GLN A 183 -6.52 14.75 23.99
N GLN A 184 -7.65 14.35 24.56
CA GLN A 184 -8.90 15.13 24.51
C GLN A 184 -8.74 16.46 25.24
N ALA A 185 -8.16 16.46 26.44
CA ALA A 185 -7.91 17.68 27.20
C ALA A 185 -6.96 18.64 26.47
N ILE A 186 -5.90 18.11 25.84
CA ILE A 186 -4.98 18.90 25.00
C ILE A 186 -5.72 19.49 23.80
N ARG A 187 -6.51 18.69 23.06
CA ARG A 187 -7.28 19.20 21.91
C ARG A 187 -8.29 20.26 22.31
N GLN A 188 -9.00 20.07 23.43
CA GLN A 188 -9.95 21.06 23.96
C GLN A 188 -9.25 22.36 24.35
N ARG A 189 -8.13 22.30 25.07
CA ARG A 189 -7.35 23.51 25.41
C ARG A 189 -6.77 24.19 24.18
N TRP A 190 -6.32 23.40 23.21
CA TRP A 190 -5.78 23.91 21.95
C TRP A 190 -6.84 24.66 21.15
N SER A 191 -8.05 24.11 21.01
CA SER A 191 -9.14 24.72 20.23
C SER A 191 -9.73 25.98 20.86
N LEU A 192 -9.56 26.17 22.17
CA LEU A 192 -9.91 27.44 22.85
C LEU A 192 -8.99 28.59 22.43
N SER A 193 -7.74 28.28 22.07
CA SER A 193 -6.70 29.28 21.81
C SER A 193 -6.30 29.39 20.34
N HIS A 194 -6.48 28.35 19.53
CA HIS A 194 -6.04 28.29 18.13
C HIS A 194 -7.20 28.02 17.19
N THR A 195 -7.10 28.53 15.97
CA THR A 195 -8.00 28.17 14.85
C THR A 195 -7.59 26.83 14.24
N ASP A 196 -8.48 26.21 13.45
CA ASP A 196 -8.25 24.88 12.85
C ASP A 196 -7.01 24.83 11.93
N GLY A 197 -6.54 25.98 11.44
CA GLY A 197 -5.31 26.11 10.65
C GLY A 197 -4.02 26.29 11.47
N GLY A 198 -4.11 26.39 12.80
CA GLY A 198 -2.97 26.44 13.73
C GLY A 198 -2.05 27.67 13.65
N ARG A 199 -2.30 28.60 12.71
CA ARG A 199 -1.43 29.74 12.42
C ARG A 199 -1.76 31.01 13.18
N GLU A 200 -2.99 31.13 13.69
CA GLU A 200 -3.46 32.34 14.36
C GLU A 200 -4.24 31.99 15.62
N GLY A 201 -4.05 32.83 16.65
CA GLY A 201 -4.83 32.77 17.87
C GLY A 201 -6.31 32.99 17.55
N ARG A 202 -7.19 32.18 18.14
CA ARG A 202 -8.65 32.30 17.94
C ARG A 202 -9.11 33.67 18.41
N ALA A 203 -9.88 34.39 17.59
CA ALA A 203 -10.34 35.74 17.92
C ALA A 203 -11.07 35.77 19.28
N GLY A 204 -10.63 36.66 20.18
CA GLY A 204 -11.19 36.79 21.52
C GLY A 204 -10.64 35.82 22.58
N SER A 205 -9.78 34.87 22.19
CA SER A 205 -9.08 33.96 23.11
C SER A 205 -8.04 34.69 23.97
N GLU A 206 -7.58 34.02 25.03
CA GLU A 206 -6.49 34.55 25.87
C GLU A 206 -5.20 34.78 25.06
N LEU A 207 -4.90 33.90 24.10
CA LEU A 207 -3.75 34.03 23.21
C LEU A 207 -3.88 35.27 22.30
N ASP A 208 -5.05 35.51 21.70
CA ASP A 208 -5.32 36.70 20.89
C ASP A 208 -5.19 38.00 21.71
N ARG A 209 -5.65 37.99 22.96
CA ARG A 209 -5.50 39.15 23.86
C ARG A 209 -4.04 39.40 24.25
N ALA A 210 -3.27 38.35 24.52
CA ALA A 210 -1.85 38.46 24.85
C ALA A 210 -1.05 39.01 23.66
N LEU A 211 -1.27 38.48 22.45
CA LEU A 211 -0.61 38.97 21.22
C LEU A 211 -0.94 40.43 20.93
N LYS A 212 -2.20 40.86 21.13
CA LYS A 212 -2.60 42.27 20.99
C LYS A 212 -1.99 43.18 22.05
N ALA A 213 -1.79 42.70 23.27
CA ALA A 213 -1.14 43.46 24.33
C ALA A 213 0.36 43.64 24.07
N GLU A 214 1.03 42.59 23.60
CA GLU A 214 2.45 42.65 23.18
C GLU A 214 2.65 43.64 22.03
N ALA A 215 1.82 43.57 20.99
CA ALA A 215 1.88 44.50 19.85
C ALA A 215 1.59 45.97 20.21
N LYS A 216 0.93 46.23 21.35
CA LYS A 216 0.67 47.58 21.86
C LYS A 216 1.77 48.08 22.79
N ALA A 217 2.61 47.19 23.31
CA ALA A 217 3.73 47.50 24.19
C ALA A 217 5.05 47.69 23.41
N ALA A 218 5.13 47.19 22.18
CA ALA A 218 6.20 47.46 21.21
C ALA A 218 5.97 48.80 20.47
#